data_AF-A0AAW5WLK5-F1
#
_entry.id   AF-A0AAW5WLK5-F1
#
_cell.length_a   1.000
_cell.length_b   1.000
_cell.length_c   1.000
_cell.angle_alpha   90.00
_cell.angle_beta   90.00
_cell.angle_gamma   90.00
#
_symmetry.space_group_name_H-M   'P 1'
#
loop_
_entity.id
_entity.type
_entity.pdbx_description
1 polymer ?
#
loop_
_entity_poly.entity_id
_entity_poly.type
_entity_poly.pdbx_seq_one_letter_code
_entity_poly.pdbx_strand_id
1 'polypeptide(L)'
;MIPIEKSNPSEVEKFCMKLYRKINFTDYPEFKDELNNWVVNNIPGLESEQDAFLNIMKDEFSFLKNYRGLLDNFIDKEPRLAEYLKKSYSKIDAKLRRKIIDLKNVSVCPYCNRNFINSTYKMLHCDNCNQDSFVIDEVENECPSCKQEINCQTEVVNTAQLDHFFPKDSYPLFAVSFYNLIPSCYSCNHVKSNRDLEYSPYDTSFPFDDVKFTYLPKSVDEVNIKINSDDSAFKNGIRDLGIEELYQSHIDVVNELIWKKEVYTDSYKDGLSKILNQTNLELSKAELNRFITGHYTDKENYGKRPLSKMVTDISKEIGLIGEEE
;
A
#
# COMPACT_ATOMS: atom_id res chain seq x y z
N MET A 1 7.84 -5.96 4.15
CA MET A 1 6.47 -5.44 4.35
C MET A 1 6.52 -4.27 5.32
N ILE A 2 5.68 -3.26 5.14
CA ILE A 2 5.46 -2.16 6.08
C ILE A 2 3.97 -2.14 6.48
N PRO A 3 3.64 -1.80 7.73
CA PRO A 3 2.24 -1.66 8.15
C PRO A 3 1.58 -0.45 7.48
N ILE A 4 0.25 -0.49 7.36
CA ILE A 4 -0.56 0.64 6.91
C ILE A 4 -1.41 1.11 8.08
N GLU A 5 -1.40 2.42 8.33
CA GLU A 5 -2.23 3.03 9.36
C GLU A 5 -3.73 2.95 9.01
N LYS A 6 -4.56 2.96 10.06
CA LYS A 6 -6.01 3.02 9.89
C LYS A 6 -6.40 4.37 9.29
N SER A 7 -7.20 4.33 8.24
CA SER A 7 -7.75 5.53 7.62
C SER A 7 -8.81 6.17 8.52
N ASN A 8 -9.08 7.47 8.30
CA ASN A 8 -10.14 8.19 9.02
C ASN A 8 -11.50 7.46 8.86
N PRO A 9 -12.14 6.98 9.95
CA PRO A 9 -13.35 6.17 9.87
C PRO A 9 -14.51 6.85 9.14
N SER A 10 -14.68 8.16 9.29
CA SER A 10 -15.74 8.92 8.61
C SER A 10 -15.52 8.97 7.10
N GLU A 11 -14.27 9.09 6.63
CA GLU A 11 -13.97 9.05 5.20
C GLU A 11 -14.11 7.64 4.61
N VAL A 12 -13.76 6.61 5.37
CA VAL A 12 -14.00 5.20 4.99
C VAL A 12 -15.51 4.95 4.84
N GLU A 13 -16.32 5.38 5.80
CA GLU A 13 -17.77 5.24 5.75
C GLU A 13 -18.36 5.96 4.53
N LYS A 14 -18.00 7.22 4.30
CA LYS A 14 -18.43 7.97 3.10
C LYS A 14 -18.04 7.26 1.81
N PHE A 15 -16.84 6.69 1.75
CA PHE A 15 -16.38 5.91 0.61
C PHE A 15 -17.23 4.65 0.41
N CYS A 16 -17.40 3.84 1.45
CA CYS A 16 -18.15 2.58 1.39
C CYS A 16 -19.61 2.83 1.04
N MET A 17 -20.26 3.86 1.60
CA MET A 17 -21.63 4.25 1.22
C MET A 17 -21.73 4.61 -0.27
N LYS A 18 -20.75 5.36 -0.79
CA LYS A 18 -20.71 5.75 -2.21
C LYS A 18 -20.56 4.53 -3.11
N LEU A 19 -19.68 3.60 -2.76
CA LEU A 19 -19.49 2.35 -3.49
C LEU A 19 -20.74 1.47 -3.41
N TYR A 20 -21.30 1.29 -2.21
CA TYR A 20 -22.51 0.50 -1.99
C TYR A 20 -23.69 0.99 -2.84
N ARG A 21 -23.89 2.31 -2.96
CA ARG A 21 -24.90 2.89 -3.87
C ARG A 21 -24.67 2.54 -5.35
N LYS A 22 -23.43 2.32 -5.78
CA LYS A 22 -23.09 1.89 -7.15
C LYS A 22 -23.26 0.39 -7.39
N ILE A 23 -23.29 -0.42 -6.32
CA ILE A 23 -23.51 -1.86 -6.38
C ILE A 23 -25.01 -2.10 -6.59
N ASN A 24 -25.48 -1.88 -7.82
CA ASN A 24 -26.81 -2.24 -8.28
C ASN A 24 -26.67 -2.94 -9.64
N PHE A 25 -27.51 -3.95 -9.88
CA PHE A 25 -27.45 -4.80 -11.06
C PHE A 25 -28.84 -4.90 -11.67
N THR A 26 -28.97 -4.56 -12.96
CA THR A 26 -30.26 -4.58 -13.67
C THR A 26 -30.78 -6.01 -13.88
N ASP A 27 -29.86 -6.98 -13.99
CA ASP A 27 -30.09 -8.42 -14.13
C ASP A 27 -30.23 -9.15 -12.78
N TYR A 28 -30.05 -8.44 -11.66
CA TYR A 28 -30.27 -8.96 -10.31
C TYR A 28 -30.68 -7.83 -9.33
N PRO A 29 -31.91 -7.30 -9.45
CA PRO A 29 -32.40 -6.19 -8.63
C PRO A 29 -32.40 -6.49 -7.12
N GLU A 30 -32.69 -7.74 -6.73
CA GLU A 30 -32.80 -8.21 -5.35
C GLU A 30 -31.44 -8.52 -4.70
N PHE A 31 -30.33 -8.35 -5.43
CA PHE A 31 -28.98 -8.73 -4.98
C PHE A 31 -28.65 -8.24 -3.57
N LYS A 32 -28.95 -6.97 -3.28
CA LYS A 32 -28.66 -6.38 -1.96
C LYS A 32 -29.52 -6.97 -0.86
N ASP A 33 -30.79 -7.19 -1.12
CA ASP A 33 -31.72 -7.73 -0.12
C ASP A 33 -31.36 -9.19 0.20
N GLU A 34 -31.08 -9.99 -0.83
CA GLU A 34 -30.62 -11.38 -0.66
C GLU A 34 -29.26 -11.44 0.04
N LEU A 35 -28.31 -10.58 -0.33
CA LEU A 35 -27.01 -10.49 0.33
C LEU A 35 -27.16 -10.08 1.80
N ASN A 36 -28.00 -9.09 2.08
CA ASN A 36 -28.24 -8.62 3.45
C ASN A 36 -28.87 -9.72 4.31
N ASN A 37 -29.89 -10.41 3.78
CA ASN A 37 -30.50 -11.55 4.44
C ASN A 37 -29.49 -12.66 4.72
N TRP A 38 -28.61 -12.96 3.76
CA TRP A 38 -27.56 -13.95 3.98
C TRP A 38 -26.61 -13.51 5.11
N VAL A 39 -26.13 -12.27 5.08
CA VAL A 39 -25.20 -11.74 6.10
C VAL A 39 -25.81 -11.78 7.50
N VAL A 40 -27.03 -11.26 7.66
CA VAL A 40 -27.76 -11.23 8.94
C VAL A 40 -27.93 -12.61 9.56
N ASN A 41 -28.11 -13.65 8.73
CA ASN A 41 -28.34 -15.02 9.21
C ASN A 41 -27.06 -15.84 9.46
N ASN A 42 -25.92 -15.42 8.89
CA ASN A 42 -24.69 -16.24 8.89
C ASN A 42 -23.49 -15.56 9.57
N ILE A 43 -23.52 -14.24 9.76
CA ILE A 43 -22.44 -13.47 10.38
C ILE A 43 -22.91 -12.97 11.76
N PRO A 44 -22.41 -13.58 12.86
CA PRO A 44 -22.76 -13.18 14.22
C PRO A 44 -22.52 -11.69 14.50
N GLY A 45 -23.43 -11.06 15.24
CA GLY A 45 -23.34 -9.66 15.66
C GLY A 45 -23.85 -8.63 14.65
N LEU A 46 -24.38 -9.07 13.50
CA LEU A 46 -24.98 -8.20 12.47
C LEU A 46 -26.49 -8.42 12.32
N GLU A 47 -27.14 -9.07 13.27
CA GLU A 47 -28.51 -9.60 13.12
C GLU A 47 -29.59 -8.51 12.99
N SER A 48 -29.36 -7.33 13.57
CA SER A 48 -30.32 -6.20 13.57
C SER A 48 -30.00 -5.11 12.54
N GLU A 49 -29.01 -5.34 11.67
CA GLU A 49 -28.48 -4.31 10.77
C GLU A 49 -29.24 -4.28 9.44
N GLN A 50 -29.83 -3.13 9.11
CA GLN A 50 -30.58 -2.94 7.86
C GLN A 50 -29.68 -3.04 6.61
N ASP A 51 -28.41 -2.64 6.73
CA ASP A 51 -27.37 -2.73 5.69
C ASP A 51 -26.13 -3.47 6.25
N ALA A 52 -26.32 -4.69 6.76
CA ALA A 52 -25.28 -5.51 7.37
C ALA A 52 -24.04 -5.69 6.48
N PHE A 53 -24.21 -5.79 5.16
CA PHE A 53 -23.08 -5.85 4.23
C PHE A 53 -22.25 -4.56 4.20
N LEU A 54 -22.87 -3.38 4.34
CA LEU A 54 -22.15 -2.11 4.40
C LEU A 54 -21.25 -2.05 5.64
N ASN A 55 -21.65 -2.69 6.75
CA ASN A 55 -20.80 -2.84 7.92
C ASN A 55 -19.55 -3.68 7.60
N ILE A 56 -19.69 -4.82 6.91
CA ILE A 56 -18.54 -5.62 6.44
C ILE A 56 -17.63 -4.84 5.48
N MET A 57 -18.19 -3.96 4.64
CA MET A 57 -17.40 -3.13 3.72
C MET A 57 -16.47 -2.15 4.45
N LYS A 58 -16.91 -1.61 5.60
CA LYS A 58 -16.18 -0.59 6.37
C LYS A 58 -15.38 -1.16 7.54
N ASP A 59 -15.63 -2.40 7.94
CA ASP A 59 -15.00 -3.02 9.10
C ASP A 59 -13.51 -3.32 8.91
N GLU A 60 -12.80 -3.37 10.02
CA GLU A 60 -11.36 -3.50 10.10
C GLU A 60 -10.86 -4.89 9.67
N PHE A 61 -9.57 -4.98 9.36
CA PHE A 61 -8.95 -6.24 8.97
C PHE A 61 -9.12 -7.35 10.01
N SER A 62 -9.12 -7.03 11.30
CA SER A 62 -9.33 -7.99 12.39
C SER A 62 -10.71 -8.66 12.32
N PHE A 63 -11.77 -7.90 12.01
CA PHE A 63 -13.10 -8.43 11.75
C PHE A 63 -13.06 -9.40 10.57
N LEU A 64 -12.47 -8.99 9.44
CA LEU A 64 -12.38 -9.83 8.24
C LEU A 64 -11.61 -11.15 8.51
N LYS A 65 -10.49 -11.07 9.25
CA LYS A 65 -9.67 -12.22 9.64
C LYS A 65 -10.45 -13.19 10.53
N ASN A 66 -11.26 -12.69 11.47
CA ASN A 66 -12.07 -13.52 12.36
C ASN A 66 -13.19 -14.27 11.62
N TYR A 67 -13.81 -13.64 10.61
CA TYR A 67 -14.95 -14.22 9.90
C TYR A 67 -14.58 -14.98 8.63
N ARG A 68 -13.30 -14.99 8.21
CA ARG A 68 -12.88 -15.69 6.98
C ARG A 68 -13.28 -17.16 6.94
N GLY A 69 -13.18 -17.88 8.06
CA GLY A 69 -13.51 -19.30 8.13
C GLY A 69 -15.01 -19.62 7.98
N LEU A 70 -15.90 -18.66 8.23
CA LEU A 70 -17.33 -18.84 7.96
C LEU A 70 -17.65 -18.81 6.45
N LEU A 71 -16.71 -18.32 5.64
CA LEU A 71 -16.89 -18.13 4.20
C LEU A 71 -16.39 -19.29 3.35
N ASP A 72 -15.76 -20.31 3.94
CA ASP A 72 -15.12 -21.41 3.21
C ASP A 72 -16.07 -22.14 2.24
N ASN A 73 -17.36 -22.23 2.58
CA ASN A 73 -18.39 -22.86 1.74
C ASN A 73 -19.36 -21.85 1.10
N PHE A 74 -19.09 -20.54 1.20
CA PHE A 74 -19.99 -19.50 0.72
C PHE A 74 -20.24 -19.61 -0.79
N ILE A 75 -19.19 -19.87 -1.56
CA ILE A 75 -19.28 -19.95 -3.03
C ILE A 75 -20.15 -21.14 -3.46
N ASP A 76 -20.03 -22.28 -2.78
CA ASP A 76 -20.79 -23.48 -3.12
C ASP A 76 -22.26 -23.35 -2.73
N LYS A 77 -22.55 -22.70 -1.59
CA LYS A 77 -23.92 -22.48 -1.11
C LYS A 77 -24.63 -21.35 -1.84
N GLU A 78 -23.91 -20.27 -2.15
CA GLU A 78 -24.45 -19.04 -2.71
C GLU A 78 -23.72 -18.61 -4.00
N PRO A 79 -23.69 -19.46 -5.05
CA PRO A 79 -22.88 -19.21 -6.25
C PRO A 79 -23.29 -17.93 -6.98
N ARG A 80 -24.60 -17.61 -6.98
CA ARG A 80 -25.12 -16.39 -7.60
C ARG A 80 -24.67 -15.14 -6.83
N LEU A 81 -24.77 -15.11 -5.49
CA LEU A 81 -24.28 -13.99 -4.70
C LEU A 81 -22.76 -13.83 -4.86
N ALA A 82 -22.01 -14.93 -4.83
CA ALA A 82 -20.57 -14.94 -5.03
C ALA A 82 -20.15 -14.33 -6.38
N GLU A 83 -20.83 -14.66 -7.47
CA GLU A 83 -20.57 -14.08 -8.79
C GLU A 83 -20.78 -12.56 -8.80
N TYR A 84 -21.88 -12.08 -8.23
CA TYR A 84 -22.21 -10.65 -8.23
C TYR A 84 -21.39 -9.82 -7.24
N LEU A 85 -20.94 -10.43 -6.14
CA LEU A 85 -19.91 -9.86 -5.27
C LEU A 85 -18.58 -9.66 -6.02
N LYS A 86 -18.13 -10.65 -6.81
CA LYS A 86 -16.96 -10.50 -7.69
C LYS A 86 -17.18 -9.39 -8.74
N LYS A 87 -18.38 -9.31 -9.34
CA LYS A 87 -18.75 -8.23 -10.28
C LYS A 87 -18.76 -6.85 -9.60
N SER A 88 -19.05 -6.77 -8.31
CA SER A 88 -19.11 -5.51 -7.55
C SER A 88 -17.76 -4.79 -7.54
N TYR A 89 -16.64 -5.50 -7.61
CA TYR A 89 -15.30 -4.89 -7.75
C TYR A 89 -15.18 -4.03 -9.01
N SER A 90 -15.87 -4.37 -10.11
CA SER A 90 -15.86 -3.58 -11.34
C SER A 90 -16.53 -2.21 -11.19
N LYS A 91 -17.31 -1.99 -10.11
CA LYS A 91 -17.91 -0.70 -9.75
C LYS A 91 -16.89 0.28 -9.15
N ILE A 92 -15.69 -0.18 -8.80
CA ILE A 92 -14.57 0.67 -8.37
C ILE A 92 -13.88 1.24 -9.62
N ASP A 93 -14.41 2.37 -10.08
CA ASP A 93 -13.82 3.15 -11.17
C ASP A 93 -12.48 3.79 -10.78
N ALA A 94 -11.81 4.42 -11.75
CA ALA A 94 -10.51 5.06 -11.56
C ALA A 94 -10.53 6.17 -10.48
N LYS A 95 -11.64 6.89 -10.31
CA LYS A 95 -11.77 7.96 -9.30
C LYS A 95 -11.92 7.36 -7.89
N LEU A 96 -12.70 6.29 -7.75
CA LEU A 96 -12.85 5.56 -6.50
C LEU A 96 -11.54 4.86 -6.10
N ARG A 97 -10.83 4.27 -7.07
CA ARG A 97 -9.52 3.65 -6.85
C ARG A 97 -8.51 4.66 -6.29
N ARG A 98 -8.39 5.83 -6.93
CA ARG A 98 -7.55 6.93 -6.42
C ARG A 98 -7.95 7.30 -4.99
N LYS A 99 -9.25 7.47 -4.70
CA LYS A 99 -9.72 7.79 -3.35
C LYS A 99 -9.32 6.73 -2.32
N ILE A 100 -9.37 5.42 -2.66
CA ILE A 100 -8.90 4.36 -1.75
C ILE A 100 -7.43 4.57 -1.41
N ILE A 101 -6.60 4.77 -2.43
CA ILE A 101 -5.14 4.92 -2.29
C ILE A 101 -4.80 6.16 -1.46
N ASP A 102 -5.41 7.30 -1.79
CA ASP A 102 -5.21 8.56 -1.08
C ASP A 102 -5.59 8.42 0.41
N LEU A 103 -6.69 7.71 0.72
CA LEU A 103 -7.11 7.46 2.10
C LEU A 103 -6.16 6.53 2.88
N LYS A 104 -5.35 5.70 2.20
CA LYS A 104 -4.35 4.85 2.87
C LYS A 104 -3.09 5.62 3.26
N ASN A 105 -2.89 6.83 2.73
CA ASN A 105 -1.75 7.70 3.04
C ASN A 105 -0.37 7.03 2.85
N VAL A 106 -0.24 6.19 1.81
CA VAL A 106 1.02 5.54 1.42
C VAL A 106 1.30 5.77 -0.06
N SER A 107 2.55 6.11 -0.39
CA SER A 107 2.99 6.29 -1.79
C SER A 107 3.85 5.13 -2.28
N VAL A 108 4.17 4.15 -1.42
CA VAL A 108 4.98 2.98 -1.75
C VAL A 108 4.26 1.68 -1.42
N CYS A 109 4.52 0.64 -2.21
CA CYS A 109 3.85 -0.65 -2.05
C CYS A 109 4.12 -1.22 -0.63
N PRO A 110 3.09 -1.49 0.17
CA PRO A 110 3.25 -1.98 1.54
C PRO A 110 3.86 -3.38 1.64
N TYR A 111 3.66 -4.23 0.64
CA TYR A 111 4.28 -5.56 0.60
C TYR A 111 5.80 -5.48 0.52
N CYS A 112 6.31 -4.75 -0.47
CA CYS A 112 7.73 -4.76 -0.79
C CYS A 112 8.50 -3.52 -0.36
N ASN A 113 7.85 -2.41 0.02
CA ASN A 113 8.50 -1.11 0.24
C ASN A 113 9.48 -0.67 -0.89
N ARG A 114 9.40 -1.25 -2.10
CA ARG A 114 10.39 -1.07 -3.17
C ARG A 114 9.92 -0.18 -4.32
N ASN A 115 8.61 -0.11 -4.57
CA ASN A 115 8.05 0.60 -5.71
C ASN A 115 7.05 1.65 -5.26
N PHE A 116 7.04 2.80 -5.94
CA PHE A 116 5.95 3.76 -5.81
C PHE A 116 4.62 3.16 -6.31
N ILE A 117 3.52 3.61 -5.71
CA ILE A 117 2.14 3.23 -6.03
C ILE A 117 1.30 4.51 -6.20
N ASN A 118 1.64 5.30 -7.22
CA ASN A 118 1.04 6.61 -7.39
C ASN A 118 -0.26 6.55 -8.20
N SER A 119 -1.18 7.47 -7.91
CA SER A 119 -2.40 7.73 -8.69
C SER A 119 -2.36 9.12 -9.31
N THR A 120 -1.17 9.55 -9.73
CA THR A 120 -0.83 10.96 -9.99
C THR A 120 -1.18 11.45 -11.39
N TYR A 121 -1.22 10.57 -12.40
CA TYR A 121 -1.37 11.06 -13.76
C TYR A 121 -2.83 11.25 -14.14
N LYS A 122 -3.15 12.42 -14.70
CA LYS A 122 -4.34 12.60 -15.52
C LYS A 122 -3.92 12.46 -16.97
N MET A 123 -4.68 11.70 -17.76
CA MET A 123 -4.54 11.72 -19.20
C MET A 123 -5.46 12.83 -19.73
N LEU A 124 -4.85 13.75 -20.44
CA LEU A 124 -5.51 14.82 -21.16
C LEU A 124 -5.55 14.44 -22.63
N HIS A 125 -6.76 14.33 -23.20
CA HIS A 125 -6.93 14.35 -24.65
C HIS A 125 -7.16 15.79 -25.09
N CYS A 126 -6.34 16.32 -26.00
CA CYS A 126 -6.53 17.66 -26.54
C CYS A 126 -7.32 17.61 -27.84
N ASP A 127 -8.53 18.16 -27.84
CA ASP A 127 -9.40 18.19 -29.03
C ASP A 127 -8.85 19.08 -30.16
N ASN A 128 -7.96 20.03 -29.85
CA ASN A 128 -7.42 20.96 -30.84
C ASN A 128 -6.29 20.35 -31.69
N CYS A 129 -5.50 19.43 -31.11
CA CYS A 129 -4.40 18.78 -31.82
C CYS A 129 -4.49 17.25 -31.85
N ASN A 130 -5.54 16.67 -31.28
CA ASN A 130 -5.80 15.24 -31.13
C ASN A 130 -4.61 14.49 -30.51
N GLN A 131 -3.97 15.08 -29.49
CA GLN A 131 -2.87 14.44 -28.78
C GLN A 131 -3.22 14.15 -27.33
N ASP A 132 -2.74 13.00 -26.86
CA ASP A 132 -2.81 12.59 -25.47
C ASP A 132 -1.56 13.06 -24.72
N SER A 133 -1.75 13.64 -23.55
CA SER A 133 -0.67 14.11 -22.68
C SER A 133 -0.91 13.69 -21.24
N PHE A 134 0.14 13.29 -20.53
CA PHE A 134 0.08 13.04 -19.09
C PHE A 134 0.34 14.34 -18.34
N VAL A 135 -0.61 14.75 -17.50
CA VAL A 135 -0.51 15.95 -16.66
C VAL A 135 -0.58 15.56 -15.19
N ILE A 136 0.14 16.29 -14.34
CA ILE A 136 0.32 15.94 -12.92
C ILE A 136 -0.83 16.51 -12.06
N ASP A 137 -1.45 17.65 -12.43
CA ASP A 137 -2.52 18.31 -11.65
C ASP A 137 -3.44 19.23 -12.49
N GLU A 138 -4.45 19.84 -11.86
CA GLU A 138 -5.51 20.71 -12.44
C GLU A 138 -5.05 22.08 -12.97
N VAL A 139 -3.75 22.29 -13.16
CA VAL A 139 -3.17 23.63 -13.33
C VAL A 139 -2.79 23.92 -14.79
N GLU A 140 -2.80 22.92 -15.67
CA GLU A 140 -2.50 23.16 -17.07
C GLU A 140 -3.74 23.69 -17.78
N ASN A 141 -3.84 25.01 -17.84
CA ASN A 141 -4.80 25.72 -18.69
C ASN A 141 -4.41 25.63 -20.17
N GLU A 142 -3.22 25.14 -20.52
CA GLU A 142 -2.71 25.08 -21.90
C GLU A 142 -2.17 23.70 -22.26
N CYS A 143 -2.45 23.23 -23.48
CA CYS A 143 -1.95 21.95 -23.99
C CYS A 143 -0.41 21.99 -24.09
N PRO A 144 0.32 21.02 -23.50
CA PRO A 144 1.78 20.96 -23.61
C PRO A 144 2.30 20.97 -25.04
N SER A 145 1.54 20.38 -25.96
CA SER A 145 1.89 20.22 -27.36
C SER A 145 1.55 21.45 -28.22
N CYS A 146 0.28 21.85 -28.27
CA CYS A 146 -0.15 22.93 -29.17
C CYS A 146 -0.22 24.32 -28.49
N LYS A 147 0.02 24.40 -27.17
CA LYS A 147 -0.01 25.63 -26.36
C LYS A 147 -1.33 26.40 -26.40
N GLN A 148 -2.42 25.73 -26.76
CA GLN A 148 -3.75 26.33 -26.76
C GLN A 148 -4.48 26.03 -25.46
N GLU A 149 -5.39 26.91 -25.08
CA GLU A 149 -6.19 26.72 -23.87
C GLU A 149 -6.98 25.41 -23.91
N ILE A 150 -6.93 24.66 -22.80
CA ILE A 150 -7.61 23.38 -22.63
C ILE A 150 -8.97 23.62 -22.01
N ASN A 151 -10.02 23.12 -22.67
CA ASN A 151 -11.36 22.96 -22.09
C ASN A 151 -11.79 21.48 -22.10
N CYS A 152 -10.81 20.57 -21.96
CA CYS A 152 -10.98 19.14 -22.19
C CYS A 152 -11.16 18.35 -20.89
N GLN A 153 -11.81 17.18 -21.00
CA GLN A 153 -12.00 16.27 -19.88
C GLN A 153 -10.69 15.54 -19.55
N THR A 154 -10.38 15.42 -18.26
CA THR A 154 -9.22 14.66 -17.79
C THR A 154 -9.64 13.30 -17.23
N GLU A 155 -8.90 12.26 -17.59
CA GLU A 155 -9.10 10.91 -17.06
C GLU A 155 -8.05 10.56 -16.03
N VAL A 156 -8.47 10.00 -14.88
CA VAL A 156 -7.53 9.59 -13.83
C VAL A 156 -6.85 8.28 -14.23
N VAL A 157 -5.52 8.30 -14.28
CA VAL A 157 -4.70 7.11 -14.53
C VAL A 157 -4.11 6.63 -13.22
N ASN A 158 -4.44 5.39 -12.84
CA ASN A 158 -3.92 4.76 -11.64
C ASN A 158 -2.77 3.81 -12.02
N THR A 159 -1.56 4.07 -11.51
CA THR A 159 -0.44 3.14 -11.71
C THR A 159 -0.40 2.05 -10.64
N ALA A 160 -1.04 2.31 -9.49
CA ALA A 160 -1.22 1.34 -8.43
C ALA A 160 -2.36 0.36 -8.72
N GLN A 161 -2.17 -0.89 -8.29
CA GLN A 161 -3.23 -1.89 -8.24
C GLN A 161 -3.83 -1.96 -6.84
N LEU A 162 -5.04 -2.53 -6.74
CA LEU A 162 -5.64 -2.87 -5.46
C LEU A 162 -5.65 -4.40 -5.39
N ASP A 163 -4.69 -4.94 -4.65
CA ASP A 163 -4.66 -6.36 -4.30
C ASP A 163 -5.81 -6.65 -3.33
N HIS A 164 -6.36 -7.86 -3.42
CA HIS A 164 -7.27 -8.37 -2.41
C HIS A 164 -6.46 -9.23 -1.47
N PHE A 165 -6.29 -8.80 -0.22
CA PHE A 165 -5.51 -9.57 0.74
C PHE A 165 -6.08 -10.98 0.88
N PHE A 166 -7.38 -11.08 1.21
CA PHE A 166 -8.19 -12.26 1.01
C PHE A 166 -8.65 -12.31 -0.44
N PRO A 167 -8.20 -13.30 -1.25
CA PRO A 167 -8.49 -13.34 -2.68
C PRO A 167 -10.00 -13.31 -2.94
N LYS A 168 -10.46 -12.40 -3.81
CA LYS A 168 -11.90 -12.29 -4.16
C LYS A 168 -12.48 -13.58 -4.74
N ASP A 169 -11.63 -14.44 -5.31
CA ASP A 169 -12.05 -15.69 -5.91
C ASP A 169 -12.50 -16.71 -4.87
N SER A 170 -11.89 -16.66 -3.67
CA SER A 170 -12.18 -17.52 -2.52
C SER A 170 -13.05 -16.82 -1.47
N TYR A 171 -12.89 -15.50 -1.30
CA TYR A 171 -13.59 -14.68 -0.31
C TYR A 171 -14.34 -13.51 -0.97
N PRO A 172 -15.33 -13.79 -1.85
CA PRO A 172 -16.03 -12.75 -2.61
C PRO A 172 -16.77 -11.74 -1.73
N LEU A 173 -17.20 -12.12 -0.51
CA LEU A 173 -17.83 -11.20 0.44
C LEU A 173 -16.91 -10.03 0.82
N PHE A 174 -15.59 -10.23 0.77
CA PHE A 174 -14.59 -9.21 1.07
C PHE A 174 -14.08 -8.46 -0.17
N ALA A 175 -14.64 -8.73 -1.37
CA ALA A 175 -14.13 -8.19 -2.64
C ALA A 175 -14.15 -6.65 -2.71
N VAL A 176 -15.02 -6.00 -1.94
CA VAL A 176 -15.15 -4.54 -1.88
C VAL A 176 -14.93 -3.97 -0.47
N SER A 177 -14.44 -4.78 0.46
CA SER A 177 -14.12 -4.34 1.81
C SER A 177 -12.87 -3.46 1.81
N PHE A 178 -12.97 -2.27 2.39
CA PHE A 178 -11.91 -1.25 2.33
C PHE A 178 -10.58 -1.73 2.91
N TYR A 179 -10.63 -2.53 3.99
CA TYR A 179 -9.45 -3.10 4.64
C TYR A 179 -8.98 -4.44 4.05
N ASN A 180 -9.68 -4.97 3.03
CA ASN A 180 -9.20 -6.07 2.21
C ASN A 180 -8.43 -5.58 0.97
N LEU A 181 -8.62 -4.32 0.56
CA LEU A 181 -8.02 -3.73 -0.63
C LEU A 181 -6.69 -3.05 -0.30
N ILE A 182 -5.59 -3.74 -0.63
CA ILE A 182 -4.22 -3.27 -0.38
C ILE A 182 -3.67 -2.58 -1.62
N PRO A 183 -3.29 -1.29 -1.55
CA PRO A 183 -2.66 -0.63 -2.68
C PRO A 183 -1.26 -1.23 -2.90
N SER A 184 -1.00 -1.75 -4.09
CA SER A 184 0.21 -2.54 -4.35
C SER A 184 0.78 -2.27 -5.74
N CYS A 185 2.08 -2.53 -5.90
CA CYS A 185 2.69 -2.51 -7.22
C CYS A 185 2.29 -3.76 -8.01
N TYR A 186 2.36 -3.65 -9.34
CA TYR A 186 1.99 -4.74 -10.25
C TYR A 186 2.68 -6.07 -9.89
N SER A 187 4.00 -6.03 -9.68
CA SER A 187 4.79 -7.23 -9.37
C SER A 187 4.28 -7.95 -8.13
N CYS A 188 4.01 -7.24 -7.02
CA CYS A 188 3.57 -7.87 -5.78
C CYS A 188 2.15 -8.44 -5.92
N ASN A 189 1.22 -7.67 -6.50
CA ASN A 189 -0.15 -8.15 -6.72
C ASN A 189 -0.18 -9.38 -7.63
N HIS A 190 0.62 -9.38 -8.69
CA HIS A 190 0.69 -10.49 -9.64
C HIS A 190 1.31 -11.75 -9.01
N VAL A 191 2.41 -11.60 -8.27
CA VAL A 191 3.08 -12.73 -7.60
C VAL A 191 2.21 -13.29 -6.47
N LYS A 192 1.57 -12.42 -5.68
CA LYS A 192 0.62 -12.84 -4.63
C LYS A 192 -0.54 -13.61 -5.24
N SER A 193 -1.19 -13.05 -6.27
CA SER A 193 -2.34 -13.68 -6.93
C SER A 193 -3.36 -14.17 -5.88
N ASN A 194 -3.70 -15.45 -5.91
CA ASN A 194 -4.61 -16.09 -4.95
C ASN A 194 -3.89 -16.78 -3.77
N ARG A 195 -2.59 -16.56 -3.56
CA ARG A 195 -1.86 -17.10 -2.40
C ARG A 195 -2.35 -16.42 -1.12
N ASP A 196 -2.56 -17.23 -0.09
CA ASP A 196 -2.90 -16.75 1.25
C ASP A 196 -1.61 -16.34 1.98
N LEU A 197 -1.65 -15.17 2.61
CA LEU A 197 -0.57 -14.67 3.45
C LEU A 197 -1.12 -14.59 4.87
N GLU A 198 -0.30 -14.93 5.87
CA GLU A 198 -0.77 -14.92 7.27
C GLU A 198 -0.98 -13.49 7.81
N TYR A 199 -0.10 -12.57 7.40
CA TYR A 199 -0.07 -11.20 7.91
C TYR A 199 -0.37 -10.18 6.81
N SER A 200 -1.44 -9.42 7.03
CA SER A 200 -1.77 -8.24 6.24
C SER A 200 -0.97 -7.04 6.71
N PRO A 201 -0.67 -6.07 5.84
CA PRO A 201 -0.19 -4.76 6.28
C PRO A 201 -1.10 -4.06 7.29
N TYR A 202 -2.37 -4.48 7.42
CA TYR A 202 -3.31 -4.00 8.46
C TYR A 202 -3.31 -4.83 9.75
N ASP A 203 -2.53 -5.91 9.84
CA ASP A 203 -2.53 -6.80 11.00
C ASP A 203 -1.74 -6.18 12.17
N THR A 204 -2.44 -5.47 13.05
CA THR A 204 -1.84 -4.84 14.23
C THR A 204 -1.41 -5.83 15.31
N SER A 205 -1.75 -7.13 15.17
CA SER A 205 -1.29 -8.16 16.10
C SER A 205 0.13 -8.65 15.81
N PHE A 206 0.63 -8.37 14.61
CA PHE A 206 1.98 -8.76 14.20
C PHE A 206 2.99 -7.62 14.49
N PRO A 207 4.11 -7.89 15.19
CA PRO A 207 5.12 -6.89 15.50
C PRO A 207 6.02 -6.64 14.28
N PHE A 208 5.55 -5.85 13.32
CA PHE A 208 6.33 -5.51 12.11
C PHE A 208 7.68 -4.85 12.40
N ASP A 209 7.85 -4.25 13.58
CA ASP A 209 9.09 -3.62 14.01
C ASP A 209 10.20 -4.64 14.31
N ASP A 210 9.86 -5.89 14.64
CA ASP A 210 10.82 -6.98 14.89
C ASP A 210 11.41 -7.55 13.59
N VAL A 211 10.78 -7.24 12.44
CA VAL A 211 11.30 -7.62 11.13
C VAL A 211 12.37 -6.62 10.71
N LYS A 212 13.60 -7.06 10.48
CA LYS A 212 14.72 -6.18 10.09
C LYS A 212 15.35 -6.61 8.77
N PHE A 213 15.65 -5.66 7.91
CA PHE A 213 16.65 -5.90 6.87
C PHE A 213 18.05 -5.94 7.49
N THR A 214 18.89 -6.81 6.97
CA THR A 214 20.32 -6.89 7.28
C THR A 214 21.10 -7.21 6.01
N TYR A 215 22.42 -7.26 6.10
CA TYR A 215 23.27 -7.72 5.02
C TYR A 215 24.28 -8.75 5.52
N LEU A 216 24.62 -9.71 4.66
CA LEU A 216 25.61 -10.74 4.93
C LEU A 216 26.76 -10.64 3.93
N PRO A 217 28.02 -10.50 4.38
CA PRO A 217 29.17 -10.64 3.50
C PRO A 217 29.19 -12.04 2.88
N LYS A 218 29.21 -12.10 1.56
CA LYS A 218 29.38 -13.35 0.78
C LYS A 218 30.84 -13.55 0.37
N SER A 219 31.54 -12.45 0.08
CA SER A 219 32.98 -12.43 -0.16
C SER A 219 33.56 -11.06 0.24
N VAL A 220 34.82 -10.78 -0.08
CA VAL A 220 35.47 -9.49 0.23
C VAL A 220 34.70 -8.31 -0.38
N ASP A 221 34.14 -8.49 -1.58
CA ASP A 221 33.50 -7.41 -2.35
C ASP A 221 32.01 -7.67 -2.65
N GLU A 222 31.42 -8.72 -2.08
CA GLU A 222 30.03 -9.12 -2.36
C GLU A 222 29.23 -9.26 -1.06
N VAL A 223 28.07 -8.61 -1.00
CA VAL A 223 27.12 -8.70 0.11
C VAL A 223 25.77 -9.17 -0.41
N ASN A 224 25.01 -9.88 0.42
CA ASN A 224 23.62 -10.25 0.16
C ASN A 224 22.71 -9.54 1.16
N ILE A 225 21.56 -9.07 0.68
CA ILE A 225 20.51 -8.51 1.56
C ILE A 225 19.69 -9.65 2.15
N LYS A 226 19.32 -9.57 3.43
CA LYS A 226 18.47 -10.54 4.11
C LYS A 226 17.36 -9.87 4.89
N ILE A 227 16.27 -10.60 5.11
CA ILE A 227 15.16 -10.17 5.97
C ILE A 227 15.09 -11.12 7.16
N ASN A 228 15.42 -10.59 8.34
CA ASN A 228 15.34 -11.33 9.61
C ASN A 228 13.95 -11.17 10.23
N SER A 229 13.40 -12.28 10.72
CA SER A 229 12.16 -12.35 11.49
C SER A 229 12.15 -13.70 12.22
N ASP A 230 11.69 -13.75 13.47
CA ASP A 230 11.55 -15.03 14.18
C ASP A 230 10.26 -15.77 13.82
N ASP A 231 9.34 -15.10 13.12
CA ASP A 231 8.06 -15.68 12.72
C ASP A 231 8.18 -16.47 11.39
N SER A 232 7.88 -17.77 11.48
CA SER A 232 7.96 -18.68 10.32
C SER A 232 6.87 -18.42 9.26
N ALA A 233 5.68 -17.99 9.67
CA ALA A 233 4.59 -17.69 8.74
C ALA A 233 4.87 -16.40 7.96
N PHE A 234 5.45 -15.40 8.61
CA PHE A 234 5.94 -14.19 7.96
C PHE A 234 7.04 -14.50 6.96
N LYS A 235 8.05 -15.30 7.34
CA LYS A 235 9.11 -15.77 6.45
C LYS A 235 8.57 -16.49 5.21
N ASN A 236 7.58 -17.36 5.40
CA ASN A 236 6.90 -18.02 4.28
C ASN A 236 6.24 -17.01 3.35
N GLY A 237 5.53 -16.01 3.87
CA GLY A 237 4.93 -14.95 3.06
C GLY A 237 5.95 -14.10 2.28
N ILE A 238 7.10 -13.77 2.90
CA ILE A 238 8.21 -13.08 2.23
C ILE A 238 8.78 -13.90 1.07
N ARG A 239 8.94 -15.21 1.26
CA ARG A 239 9.38 -16.15 0.23
C ARG A 239 8.35 -16.29 -0.88
N ASP A 240 7.07 -16.42 -0.54
CA ASP A 240 5.98 -16.56 -1.51
C ASP A 240 5.82 -15.31 -2.38
N LEU A 241 6.20 -14.14 -1.85
CA LEU A 241 6.27 -12.88 -2.60
C LEU A 241 7.61 -12.66 -3.32
N GLY A 242 8.63 -13.50 -3.08
CA GLY A 242 9.98 -13.37 -3.67
C GLY A 242 10.69 -12.07 -3.29
N ILE A 243 10.39 -11.52 -2.11
CA ILE A 243 10.86 -10.17 -1.74
C ILE A 243 12.37 -10.16 -1.52
N GLU A 244 12.94 -11.16 -0.86
CA GLU A 244 14.38 -11.17 -0.59
C GLU A 244 15.20 -11.20 -1.88
N GLU A 245 14.78 -12.00 -2.87
CA GLU A 245 15.39 -12.06 -4.19
C GLU A 245 15.28 -10.73 -4.94
N LEU A 246 14.11 -10.09 -4.90
CA LEU A 246 13.90 -8.77 -5.51
C LEU A 246 14.79 -7.68 -4.89
N TYR A 247 15.15 -7.84 -3.62
CA TYR A 247 15.99 -6.89 -2.91
C TYR A 247 17.47 -7.02 -3.25
N GLN A 248 17.93 -8.18 -3.75
CA GLN A 248 19.32 -8.33 -4.20
C GLN A 248 19.68 -7.38 -5.36
N SER A 249 18.68 -6.81 -6.06
CA SER A 249 18.94 -5.79 -7.08
C SER A 249 19.37 -4.42 -6.51
N HIS A 250 19.43 -4.26 -5.19
CA HIS A 250 19.74 -3.01 -4.48
C HIS A 250 20.98 -3.12 -3.59
N ILE A 251 21.89 -4.04 -3.91
CA ILE A 251 23.17 -4.22 -3.20
C ILE A 251 24.03 -2.95 -3.30
N ASP A 252 23.95 -2.23 -4.42
CA ASP A 252 24.59 -0.92 -4.60
C ASP A 252 24.20 0.08 -3.51
N VAL A 253 22.91 0.14 -3.15
CA VAL A 253 22.43 0.99 -2.05
C VAL A 253 23.07 0.60 -0.72
N VAL A 254 23.24 -0.69 -0.43
CA VAL A 254 23.92 -1.16 0.80
C VAL A 254 25.39 -0.75 0.80
N ASN A 255 26.09 -0.93 -0.31
CA ASN A 255 27.48 -0.52 -0.44
C ASN A 255 27.67 1.00 -0.23
N GLU A 256 26.75 1.81 -0.77
CA GLU A 256 26.75 3.25 -0.52
C GLU A 256 26.56 3.59 0.96
N LEU A 257 25.70 2.86 1.70
CA LEU A 257 25.54 3.06 3.15
C LEU A 257 26.82 2.72 3.92
N ILE A 258 27.53 1.66 3.52
CA ILE A 258 28.81 1.27 4.12
C ILE A 258 29.85 2.38 3.88
N TRP A 259 29.97 2.91 2.66
CA TRP A 259 30.88 4.05 2.39
C TRP A 259 30.48 5.29 3.19
N LYS A 260 29.19 5.58 3.29
CA LYS A 260 28.68 6.68 4.11
C LYS A 260 29.04 6.49 5.57
N LYS A 261 29.02 5.28 6.12
CA LYS A 261 29.43 5.04 7.51
C LYS A 261 30.87 5.45 7.77
N GLU A 262 31.78 5.17 6.84
CA GLU A 262 33.20 5.55 6.95
C GLU A 262 33.41 7.07 6.84
N VAL A 263 32.63 7.74 5.99
CA VAL A 263 32.78 9.20 5.74
C VAL A 263 32.07 10.04 6.82
N TYR A 264 30.82 9.71 7.14
CA TYR A 264 29.98 10.45 8.07
C TYR A 264 30.22 9.99 9.51
N THR A 265 31.43 10.26 10.01
CA THR A 265 31.74 10.13 11.44
C THR A 265 30.89 11.08 12.28
N ASP A 266 30.73 10.80 13.58
CA ASP A 266 29.91 11.67 14.44
C ASP A 266 30.49 13.08 14.54
N SER A 267 31.82 13.24 14.56
CA SER A 267 32.47 14.55 14.46
C SER A 267 32.17 15.27 13.14
N TYR A 268 32.03 14.55 12.03
CA TYR A 268 31.67 15.15 10.76
C TYR A 268 30.22 15.62 10.78
N LYS A 269 29.30 14.80 11.31
CA LYS A 269 27.88 15.17 11.46
C LYS A 269 27.71 16.40 12.35
N ASP A 270 28.42 16.45 13.48
CA ASP A 270 28.41 17.62 14.39
C ASP A 270 28.94 18.88 13.70
N GLY A 271 30.01 18.74 12.92
CA GLY A 271 30.56 19.83 12.12
C GLY A 271 29.56 20.33 11.07
N LEU A 272 28.91 19.41 10.36
CA LEU A 272 27.88 19.72 9.37
C LEU A 272 26.70 20.44 10.01
N SER A 273 26.18 19.95 11.15
CA SER A 273 25.13 20.62 11.90
C SER A 273 25.53 22.02 12.34
N LYS A 274 26.75 22.21 12.86
CA LYS A 274 27.24 23.54 13.24
C LYS A 274 27.29 24.51 12.07
N ILE A 275 27.70 24.06 10.88
CA ILE A 275 27.71 24.89 9.67
C ILE A 275 26.29 25.24 9.26
N LEU A 276 25.38 24.28 9.23
CA LEU A 276 23.99 24.51 8.83
C LEU A 276 23.26 25.44 9.80
N ASN A 277 23.52 25.33 11.11
CA ASN A 277 22.93 26.18 12.14
C ASN A 277 23.41 27.63 12.08
N GLN A 278 24.51 27.91 11.39
CA GLN A 278 24.95 29.28 11.09
C GLN A 278 24.23 29.89 9.89
N THR A 279 23.39 29.11 9.21
CA THR A 279 22.59 29.51 8.06
C THR A 279 21.09 29.37 8.36
N ASN A 280 20.23 29.77 7.43
CA ASN A 280 18.79 29.50 7.52
C ASN A 280 18.41 28.08 7.06
N LEU A 281 19.34 27.13 7.13
CA LEU A 281 19.20 25.73 6.68
C LEU A 281 19.43 24.73 7.83
N GLU A 282 19.18 25.12 9.07
CA GLU A 282 19.20 24.20 10.21
C GLU A 282 18.27 23.01 9.95
N LEU A 283 18.79 21.80 10.17
CA LEU A 283 18.08 20.54 9.97
C LEU A 283 17.78 19.90 11.32
N SER A 284 16.57 19.38 11.49
CA SER A 284 16.27 18.45 12.58
C SER A 284 17.11 17.16 12.47
N LYS A 285 17.19 16.38 13.55
CA LYS A 285 17.89 15.08 13.55
C LYS A 285 17.36 14.14 12.44
N ALA A 286 16.04 14.09 12.25
CA ALA A 286 15.40 13.30 11.19
C ALA A 286 15.77 13.80 9.79
N GLU A 287 15.82 15.13 9.58
CA GLU A 287 16.22 15.71 8.29
C GLU A 287 17.70 15.50 7.99
N LEU A 288 18.58 15.60 8.99
CA LEU A 288 20.00 15.31 8.86
C LEU A 288 20.22 13.82 8.52
N ASN A 289 19.54 12.91 9.23
CA ASN A 289 19.57 11.49 8.92
C ASN A 289 19.10 11.20 7.50
N ARG A 290 18.01 11.85 7.06
CA ARG A 290 17.53 11.75 5.67
C ARG A 290 18.50 12.35 4.66
N PHE A 291 19.17 13.45 5.00
CA PHE A 291 20.18 14.07 4.15
C PHE A 291 21.37 13.12 3.92
N ILE A 292 21.84 12.46 4.97
CA ILE A 292 22.96 11.50 4.92
C ILE A 292 22.54 10.22 4.18
N THR A 293 21.45 9.59 4.59
CA THR A 293 21.02 8.28 4.06
C THR A 293 20.32 8.40 2.70
N GLY A 294 19.78 9.57 2.36
CA GLY A 294 18.93 9.78 1.20
C GLY A 294 17.51 9.23 1.38
N HIS A 295 17.13 8.76 2.57
CA HIS A 295 15.85 8.07 2.82
C HIS A 295 15.19 8.52 4.12
N TYR A 296 13.87 8.29 4.25
CA TYR A 296 13.20 8.56 5.51
C TYR A 296 13.62 7.51 6.54
N THR A 297 14.07 7.97 7.71
CA THR A 297 14.55 7.11 8.79
C THR A 297 13.54 6.90 9.92
N ASP A 298 12.49 7.72 9.97
CA ASP A 298 11.42 7.56 10.95
C ASP A 298 10.38 6.58 10.40
N LYS A 299 9.90 5.66 11.23
CA LYS A 299 9.04 4.54 10.82
C LYS A 299 7.73 4.99 10.19
N GLU A 300 7.13 6.08 10.67
CA GLU A 300 5.89 6.67 10.18
C GLU A 300 6.04 7.18 8.72
N ASN A 301 7.28 7.36 8.29
CA ASN A 301 7.63 7.87 6.97
C ASN A 301 8.10 6.78 5.99
N TYR A 302 8.17 5.51 6.41
CA TYR A 302 8.56 4.40 5.50
C TYR A 302 7.61 4.27 4.31
N GLY A 303 6.34 4.65 4.47
CA GLY A 303 5.33 4.68 3.41
C GLY A 303 5.54 5.75 2.34
N LYS A 304 6.52 6.66 2.49
CA LYS A 304 6.68 7.85 1.65
C LYS A 304 7.76 7.73 0.56
N ARG A 305 8.73 6.83 0.73
CA ARG A 305 9.83 6.63 -0.24
C ARG A 305 10.28 5.18 -0.29
N PRO A 306 10.51 4.62 -1.49
CA PRO A 306 11.03 3.27 -1.65
C PRO A 306 12.30 3.02 -0.85
N LEU A 307 12.48 1.79 -0.41
CA LEU A 307 13.64 1.27 0.31
C LEU A 307 13.89 1.88 1.68
N SER A 308 13.05 2.83 2.14
CA SER A 308 13.25 3.54 3.41
C SER A 308 13.39 2.58 4.59
N LYS A 309 12.60 1.49 4.65
CA LYS A 309 12.75 0.50 5.72
C LYS A 309 14.11 -0.20 5.68
N MET A 310 14.53 -0.70 4.51
CA MET A 310 15.82 -1.38 4.36
C MET A 310 16.99 -0.45 4.68
N VAL A 311 16.98 0.75 4.12
CA VAL A 311 18.03 1.74 4.33
C VAL A 311 18.12 2.10 5.79
N THR A 312 17.00 2.27 6.48
CA THR A 312 16.98 2.59 7.91
C THR A 312 17.51 1.45 8.76
N ASP A 313 17.00 0.23 8.57
CA ASP A 313 17.40 -0.95 9.34
C ASP A 313 18.93 -1.17 9.21
N ILE A 314 19.47 -1.15 7.99
CA ILE A 314 20.91 -1.33 7.73
C ILE A 314 21.73 -0.14 8.26
N SER A 315 21.24 1.10 8.10
CA SER A 315 21.96 2.29 8.61
C SER A 315 22.06 2.29 10.13
N LYS A 316 21.03 1.78 10.83
CA LYS A 316 21.05 1.57 12.28
C LYS A 316 22.02 0.43 12.63
N GLU A 317 21.95 -0.70 11.93
CA GLU A 317 22.83 -1.87 12.14
C GLU A 317 24.33 -1.51 12.07
N ILE A 318 24.75 -0.71 11.07
CA ILE A 318 26.15 -0.29 10.91
C ILE A 318 26.53 0.93 11.76
N GLY A 319 25.58 1.50 12.52
CA GLY A 319 25.78 2.72 13.30
C GLY A 319 26.06 3.97 12.46
N LEU A 320 25.52 4.04 11.23
CA LEU A 320 25.56 5.26 10.41
C LEU A 320 24.59 6.30 10.97
N ILE A 321 23.43 5.85 11.43
CA ILE A 321 22.47 6.66 12.20
C ILE A 321 22.29 6.01 13.57
N GLY A 322 22.04 6.82 14.59
CA GLY A 322 21.80 6.30 15.94
C GLY A 322 20.48 5.52 16.02
N GLU A 323 20.34 4.70 17.06
CA GLU A 323 19.05 4.14 17.44
C GLU A 323 18.11 5.29 17.88
N GLU A 324 16.82 5.15 17.60
CA GLU A 324 15.82 6.02 18.20
C GLU A 324 15.69 5.59 19.66
N GLU A 325 15.81 6.55 20.59
CA GLU A 325 15.56 6.33 22.03
C GLU A 325 14.10 5.98 22.31
#